data_AF-A0A535UX63-F1
#
_entry.id   AF-A0A535UX63-F1
#
_cell.length_a   1.000
_cell.length_b   1.000
_cell.length_c   1.000
_cell.angle_alpha   90.00
_cell.angle_beta   90.00
_cell.angle_gamma   90.00
#
_symmetry.space_group_name_H-M   'P 1'
#
loop_
_entity.id
_entity.type
_entity.pdbx_description
1 polymer ?
#
loop_
_entity_poly.entity_id
_entity_poly.type
_entity_poly.pdbx_seq_one_letter_code
_entity_poly.pdbx_strand_id
1 'polypeptide(L)' 'MYYAIRVQGHLSPSWQERFGGLCIEQQETGTTLLSGRLADQAALHGVLLQIVRLGLVLLSLETSEAPGGAKAAEHL' A
#
# COMPACT_ATOMS: atom_id res chain seq x y z
N MET A 1 7.39 2.85 -11.39
CA MET A 1 5.94 2.89 -11.16
C MET A 1 5.67 3.33 -9.73
N TYR A 2 4.65 4.16 -9.53
CA TYR A 2 4.10 4.46 -8.21
C TYR A 2 3.02 3.42 -7.89
N TYR A 3 2.94 3.00 -6.64
CA TYR A 3 1.97 2.04 -6.15
C TYR A 3 1.14 2.65 -5.03
N ALA A 4 -0.14 2.32 -5.02
CA ALA A 4 -1.05 2.55 -3.91
C ALA A 4 -1.70 1.22 -3.54
N ILE A 5 -1.46 0.76 -2.32
CA ILE A 5 -1.92 -0.53 -1.82
C ILE A 5 -2.75 -0.27 -0.58
N ARG A 6 -4.01 -0.70 -0.58
CA ARG A 6 -4.90 -0.56 0.57
C ARG A 6 -5.11 -1.90 1.25
N VAL A 7 -4.96 -1.94 2.56
CA VAL A 7 -5.18 -3.13 3.40
C VAL A 7 -6.17 -2.85 4.53
N GLN A 8 -6.88 -3.88 4.98
CA GLN A 8 -7.77 -3.79 6.15
C GLN A 8 -6.96 -3.69 7.44
N GLY A 9 -7.44 -2.86 8.37
CA GLY A 9 -6.81 -2.63 9.68
C GLY A 9 -5.79 -1.50 9.66
N HIS A 10 -5.29 -1.17 10.86
CA HIS A 10 -4.28 -0.14 11.07
C HIS A 10 -2.90 -0.77 11.23
N LEU A 11 -2.03 -0.51 10.26
CA LEU A 11 -0.63 -0.86 10.32
C LEU A 11 0.16 0.32 10.89
N SER A 12 0.98 0.05 11.92
CA SER A 12 1.80 1.08 12.54
C SER A 12 2.80 1.68 11.52
N PRO A 13 3.08 2.99 11.56
CA PRO A 13 4.07 3.62 10.68
C PRO A 13 5.49 3.05 10.86
N SER A 14 5.78 2.37 11.97
CA SER A 14 7.05 1.67 12.20
C SER A 14 7.37 0.58 11.16
N TRP A 15 6.40 0.16 10.37
CA TRP A 15 6.59 -0.85 9.32
C TRP A 15 7.11 -0.29 7.99
N GLN A 16 7.26 1.04 7.84
CA GLN A 16 7.66 1.69 6.59
C GLN A 16 8.92 1.08 5.97
N GLU A 17 9.97 0.85 6.77
CA GLU A 17 11.22 0.24 6.28
C GLU A 17 11.05 -1.20 5.79
N ARG A 18 10.12 -1.95 6.39
CA ARG A 18 9.84 -3.34 6.01
C ARG A 18 9.06 -3.40 4.70
N PHE A 19 8.16 -2.45 4.46
CA PHE A 19 7.40 -2.31 3.23
C PHE A 19 8.15 -1.55 2.12
N GLY A 20 9.48 -1.73 2.02
CA GLY A 20 10.27 -1.16 0.92
C GLY A 20 10.31 0.37 0.90
N GLY A 21 10.08 1.03 2.05
CA GLY A 21 10.06 2.48 2.16
C GLY A 21 8.76 3.13 1.66
N LEU A 22 7.69 2.34 1.43
CA LEU A 22 6.37 2.89 1.16
C LEU A 22 5.90 3.73 2.36
N CYS A 23 5.30 4.88 2.07
CA CYS A 23 4.59 5.68 3.06
C CYS A 23 3.42 4.86 3.61
N ILE A 24 3.23 4.88 4.93
CA ILE A 24 2.14 4.20 5.62
C ILE A 24 1.23 5.26 6.23
N GLU A 25 -0.01 5.29 5.75
CA GLU A 25 -1.05 6.19 6.22
C GLU A 25 -2.23 5.38 6.76
N GLN A 26 -2.56 5.57 8.04
CA GLN A 26 -3.76 5.00 8.63
C GLN A 26 -4.96 5.88 8.29
N GLN A 27 -5.99 5.30 7.70
CA GLN A 27 -7.21 6.01 7.31
C GLN A 27 -8.27 5.87 8.41
N GLU A 28 -9.14 6.89 8.54
CA GLU A 28 -10.22 6.91 9.52
C GLU A 28 -11.21 5.73 9.37
N THR A 29 -11.29 5.14 8.18
CA THR A 29 -12.13 3.99 7.84
C THR A 29 -11.63 2.65 8.40
N GLY A 30 -10.58 2.65 9.24
CA GLY A 30 -9.99 1.42 9.76
C GLY A 30 -9.15 0.66 8.74
N THR A 31 -8.61 1.36 7.74
CA THR A 31 -7.73 0.80 6.70
C THR A 31 -6.37 1.46 6.70
N THR A 32 -5.39 0.88 6.02
CA THR A 32 -4.06 1.46 5.84
C THR A 32 -3.75 1.57 4.36
N LEU A 33 -3.28 2.74 3.96
CA LEU A 33 -2.73 3.02 2.64
C LEU A 33 -1.20 2.95 2.68
N LEU A 34 -0.65 2.06 1.86
CA LEU A 34 0.78 1.92 1.56
C LEU A 34 1.03 2.57 0.19
N SER A 35 1.82 3.63 0.12
CA SER A 35 2.00 4.38 -1.13
C SER A 35 3.44 4.82 -1.39
N GLY A 36 3.89 4.77 -2.65
CA GLY A 36 5.26 5.12 -2.99
C GLY A 36 5.78 4.47 -4.28
N ARG A 37 7.04 4.78 -4.61
CA ARG A 37 7.74 4.13 -5.74
C ARG A 37 8.48 2.90 -5.25
N LEU A 38 8.38 1.82 -6.02
CA LEU A 38 9.21 0.63 -5.84
C LEU A 38 10.20 0.51 -6.99
N ALA A 39 11.37 -0.07 -6.71
CA ALA A 39 12.46 -0.18 -7.67
C ALA A 39 12.11 -1.09 -8.86
N ASP A 40 11.42 -2.19 -8.60
CA ASP A 40 11.06 -3.20 -9.59
C ASP A 40 9.83 -4.03 -9.14
N GLN A 41 9.47 -5.05 -9.94
CA GLN A 41 8.39 -5.98 -9.60
C GLN A 41 8.75 -6.89 -8.42
N ALA A 42 10.02 -7.23 -8.20
CA ALA A 42 10.42 -8.08 -7.09
C ALA A 42 10.15 -7.39 -5.74
N ALA A 43 10.42 -6.08 -5.65
CA ALA A 43 10.08 -5.25 -4.50
C ALA A 43 8.56 -5.23 -4.23
N LEU A 44 7.73 -5.12 -5.28
CA LEU A 44 6.27 -5.22 -5.16
C LEU A 44 5.83 -6.58 -4.62
N HIS A 45 6.36 -7.67 -5.19
CA HIS A 45 6.03 -9.02 -4.72
C HIS A 45 6.49 -9.26 -3.27
N GLY A 46 7.62 -8.67 -2.85
CA GLY A 46 8.07 -8.69 -1.46
C GLY A 46 7.06 -8.02 -0.50
N VAL A 47 6.53 -6.85 -0.89
CA VAL A 47 5.47 -6.15 -0.15
C VAL A 47 4.21 -7.01 -0.04
N LEU A 48 3.73 -7.59 -1.15
CA LEU A 48 2.54 -8.43 -1.16
C LEU A 48 2.72 -9.70 -0.30
N LEU A 49 3.92 -10.28 -0.32
CA LEU A 49 4.23 -11.43 0.54
C LEU A 49 4.20 -11.04 2.03
N GLN A 50 4.66 -9.84 2.39
CA GLN A 50 4.55 -9.36 3.77
C GLN A 50 3.10 -9.18 4.21
N ILE A 51 2.24 -8.64 3.34
CA ILE A 51 0.80 -8.51 3.61
C ILE A 51 0.20 -9.89 3.94
N VAL A 52 0.50 -10.91 3.12
CA VAL A 52 0.05 -12.30 3.35
C VAL A 52 0.62 -12.86 4.66
N ARG A 53 1.91 -12.66 4.94
CA ARG A 53 2.56 -13.15 6.16
C ARG A 53 1.97 -12.56 7.44
N LEU A 54 1.47 -11.33 7.37
CA LEU A 54 0.81 -10.66 8.49
C LEU A 54 -0.69 -10.99 8.58
N GLY A 55 -1.23 -11.76 7.63
CA GLY A 55 -2.66 -12.07 7.57
C GLY A 55 -3.53 -10.85 7.27
N LEU A 56 -2.98 -9.81 6.64
CA LEU A 56 -3.72 -8.60 6.30
C LEU A 56 -4.55 -8.84 5.04
N VAL A 57 -5.80 -8.36 5.06
CA VAL A 57 -6.68 -8.43 3.88
C VAL A 57 -6.28 -7.32 2.91
N LEU A 58 -5.90 -7.70 1.69
CA LEU A 58 -5.66 -6.77 0.60
C LEU A 58 -7.00 -6.29 0.03
N LEU A 59 -7.23 -4.98 0.05
CA LEU A 59 -8.47 -4.36 -0.43
C LEU A 59 -8.32 -3.82 -1.85
N SER A 60 -7.20 -3.16 -2.17
CA SER A 60 -6.90 -2.69 -3.53
C SER A 60 -5.39 -2.59 -3.79
N LEU A 61 -5.01 -2.71 -5.07
CA LEU A 61 -3.67 -2.45 -5.60
C LEU A 61 -3.84 -1.62 -6.88
N GLU A 62 -3.23 -0.44 -6.88
CA GLU A 62 -3.27 0.51 -7.99
C GLU A 62 -1.83 0.89 -8.38
N THR A 63 -1.62 1.17 -9.67
CA THR A 63 -0.31 1.60 -10.18
C THR A 63 -0.46 2.79 -11.13
N SER A 64 0.51 3.72 -11.07
CA SER A 64 0.55 4.91 -11.93
C SER A 64 1.98 5.31 -12.26
N GLU A 65 2.17 6.01 -13.38
CA GLU A 65 3.49 6.56 -13.74
C GLU A 65 3.85 7.80 -12.90
N ALA A 66 2.85 8.55 -12.45
CA ALA A 66 2.99 9.75 -11.62
C ALA A 66 2.53 9.51 -10.17
N PRO A 67 3.19 10.13 -9.16
CA PRO A 67 2.69 10.17 -7.78
C PRO A 67 1.44 11.05 -7.74
N GLY A 68 0.25 10.45 -7.62
CA GLY A 68 -1.03 11.18 -7.60
C GLY A 68 -2.19 10.53 -8.37
N GLY A 69 -2.01 9.32 -8.90
CA GLY A 69 -3.03 8.59 -9.63
C GLY A 69 -4.00 7.76 -8.79
N ALA A 70 -4.07 7.93 -7.46
CA ALA A 70 -5.18 7.41 -6.68
C ALA A 70 -6.35 8.40 -6.83
N LYS A 71 -6.95 8.46 -8.02
CA LYS A 71 -8.23 9.14 -8.17
C LYS A 71 -9.17 8.36 -7.27
N ALA A 72 -9.72 9.07 -6.28
CA ALA A 72 -10.67 8.55 -5.33
C ALA A 72 -11.58 7.52 -5.99
N ALA A 73 -11.66 6.33 -5.40
CA ALA A 73 -12.80 5.45 -5.58
C ALA A 73 -14.03 6.18 -5.04
N GLU A 74 -14.48 7.21 -5.75
CA GLU A 74 -15.81 7.79 -5.67
C GLU A 74 -16.71 6.81 -6.41
N HIS A 75 -17.17 5.80 -5.67
CA HIS A 75 -18.42 5.13 -6.00
C HIS A 75 -19.49 5.83 -5.17
N LEU A 76 -20.21 6.75 -5.84
CA LEU A 76 -21.65 7.07 -5.76
C LEU A 76 -21.92 8.55 -6.06
#